data_AF-A0A087FYB2-F1
#
_entry.id   AF-A0A087FYB2-F1
#
_cell.length_a   1.000
_cell.length_b   1.000
_cell.length_c   1.000
_cell.angle_alpha   90.00
_cell.angle_beta   90.00
_cell.angle_gamma   90.00
#
_symmetry.space_group_name_H-M   'P 1'
#
loop_
_entity.id
_entity.type
_entity.pdbx_description
1 polymer ?
#
loop_
_entity_poly.entity_id
_entity_poly.type
_entity_poly.pdbx_seq_one_letter_code
_entity_poly.pdbx_strand_id
1 'polypeptide(L)'
;GLDRFKAREKLWADLEETGLAVKKEPHTLRVPRSQRGGEVIEPLVSKHWFVHMEPLAEKALLAVEEKNLPLYLRDLRYTITG
;
A
#
# COMPACT_ATOMS: atom_id res chain seq x y z
N GLY A 1 23.59 9.64 5.22
CA GLY A 1 22.72 9.48 6.41
C GLY A 1 22.85 8.06 6.94
N LEU A 2 22.14 7.74 8.03
CA LEU A 2 22.03 6.36 8.55
C LEU A 2 21.04 5.54 7.73
N ASP A 3 21.25 4.23 7.68
CA ASP A 3 20.22 3.28 7.21
C ASP A 3 18.97 3.38 8.11
N ARG A 4 17.78 3.21 7.52
CA ARG A 4 16.49 3.41 8.20
C ARG A 4 16.28 2.53 9.44
N PHE A 5 16.80 1.29 9.43
CA PHE A 5 16.64 0.39 10.58
C PHE A 5 17.58 0.78 11.71
N LYS A 6 18.83 1.10 11.37
CA LYS A 6 19.80 1.65 12.32
C LYS A 6 19.35 2.99 12.91
N ALA A 7 18.76 3.85 12.08
CA ALA A 7 18.21 5.13 12.52
C ALA A 7 17.04 4.92 13.49
N ARG A 8 16.16 3.93 13.24
CA ARG A 8 15.06 3.57 14.14
C ARG A 8 15.57 3.08 15.50
N GLU A 9 16.56 2.19 15.51
CA GLU A 9 17.16 1.68 16.76
C GLU A 9 17.79 2.81 17.57
N LYS A 10 18.55 3.68 16.92
CA LYS A 10 19.16 4.84 17.57
C LYS A 10 18.11 5.80 18.13
N LEU A 11 17.09 6.16 17.33
CA LEU A 11 16.00 7.02 17.77
C LEU A 11 15.31 6.45 19.01
N TRP A 12 15.11 5.13 19.06
CA TRP A 12 14.50 4.49 20.21
C TRP A 12 15.39 4.60 21.47
N ALA A 13 16.70 4.40 21.34
CA ALA A 13 17.65 4.57 22.44
C ALA A 13 17.66 6.01 22.96
N ASP A 14 17.65 7.00 22.05
CA ASP A 14 17.61 8.42 22.40
C ASP A 14 16.31 8.78 23.16
N LEU A 15 15.16 8.17 22.79
CA LEU A 15 13.88 8.33 23.48
C LEU A 15 13.87 7.70 24.88
N GLU A 16 14.55 6.56 25.07
CA GLU A 16 14.71 5.92 26.37
C GLU A 16 15.62 6.75 27.30
N GLU A 17 16.74 7.27 26.79
CA GLU A 17 17.67 8.10 27.56
C GLU A 17 17.04 9.42 28.02
N THR A 18 16.25 10.05 27.16
CA THR A 18 15.56 11.32 27.46
C THR A 18 14.28 11.15 28.29
N GLY A 19 13.89 9.91 28.62
CA GLY A 19 12.66 9.63 29.36
C GLY A 19 11.37 9.91 28.60
N LEU A 20 11.44 10.08 27.28
CA LEU A 20 10.29 10.34 26.39
C LEU A 20 9.60 9.05 25.92
N ALA A 21 10.22 7.89 26.11
CA ALA A 21 9.64 6.59 25.78
C ALA A 21 8.53 6.19 26.78
N VAL A 22 7.28 6.19 26.32
CA VAL A 22 6.11 5.87 27.17
C VAL A 22 5.88 4.36 27.31
N LYS A 23 5.97 3.61 26.20
CA LYS A 23 5.69 2.16 26.18
C LYS A 23 6.33 1.49 24.97
N LYS A 24 6.74 0.23 25.13
CA LYS A 24 7.19 -0.67 24.07
C LYS A 24 6.40 -1.97 24.14
N GLU A 25 5.74 -2.35 23.06
CA GLU A 25 5.01 -3.61 22.99
C GLU A 25 5.13 -4.27 21.60
N PRO A 26 5.05 -5.61 21.52
CA PRO A 26 5.02 -6.30 20.25
C PRO A 26 3.78 -5.89 19.44
N HIS A 27 4.00 -5.47 18.20
CA HIS A 27 2.93 -5.07 17.29
C HIS A 27 3.12 -5.73 15.93
N THR A 28 2.09 -6.43 15.46
CA THR A 28 2.12 -7.11 14.16
C THR A 28 1.65 -6.14 13.08
N LEU A 29 2.55 -5.79 12.16
CA LEU A 29 2.29 -4.88 11.05
C LEU A 29 2.27 -5.63 9.71
N ARG A 30 1.33 -5.26 8.84
CA ARG A 30 1.37 -5.66 7.42
C ARG A 30 2.27 -4.70 6.65
N VAL A 31 3.55 -5.06 6.55
CA VAL A 31 4.55 -4.22 5.87
C VAL A 31 4.51 -4.48 4.36
N PRO A 32 4.25 -3.45 3.52
CA PRO A 32 4.24 -3.61 2.07
C PRO A 32 5.65 -3.87 1.56
N ARG A 33 5.76 -4.79 0.60
CA ARG A 33 7.03 -5.17 -0.05
C ARG A 33 6.90 -5.08 -1.56
N SER A 34 8.00 -4.72 -2.20
CA SER A 34 8.13 -4.74 -3.66
C SER A 34 7.90 -6.16 -4.16
N GLN A 35 6.98 -6.34 -5.10
CA GLN A 35 6.71 -7.67 -5.68
C GLN A 35 7.95 -8.27 -6.36
N ARG A 36 8.78 -7.43 -6.99
CA ARG A 36 9.97 -7.90 -7.73
C ARG A 36 11.17 -8.15 -6.82
N GLY A 37 11.45 -7.21 -5.92
CA GLY A 37 12.68 -7.20 -5.13
C GLY A 37 12.51 -7.63 -3.68
N GLY A 38 11.28 -7.78 -3.18
CA GLY A 38 11.01 -8.11 -1.77
C GLY A 38 11.29 -6.99 -0.77
N GLU A 39 11.97 -5.93 -1.20
CA GLU A 39 12.31 -4.77 -0.36
C GLU A 39 11.07 -4.08 0.21
N VAL A 40 11.19 -3.56 1.44
CA VAL A 40 10.12 -2.78 2.09
C VAL A 40 9.89 -1.47 1.33
N ILE A 41 8.64 -1.20 0.97
CA ILE A 41 8.25 0.02 0.24
C ILE A 41 8.19 1.20 1.22
N GLU A 42 8.82 2.31 0.83
CA GLU A 42 8.81 3.56 1.59
C GLU A 42 8.03 4.63 0.82
N PRO A 43 6.92 5.16 1.39
CA PRO A 43 6.19 6.23 0.76
C PRO A 43 6.99 7.53 0.81
N LEU A 44 7.32 8.06 -0.36
CA LEU A 44 8.01 9.34 -0.52
C LEU A 44 7.18 10.22 -1.45
N VAL A 45 6.95 11.46 -1.03
CA VAL A 45 6.26 12.45 -1.87
C VAL A 45 7.21 12.90 -2.97
N SER A 46 6.85 12.65 -4.22
CA SER A 46 7.60 13.07 -5.39
C SER A 46 6.64 13.33 -6.56
N LYS A 47 7.08 14.14 -7.52
CA LYS A 47 6.29 14.47 -8.71
C LYS A 47 6.21 13.24 -9.61
N HIS A 48 4.99 12.80 -9.87
CA HIS A 48 4.70 11.66 -10.74
C HIS A 48 3.55 12.01 -11.66
N TRP A 49 3.43 11.24 -12.74
CA TRP A 49 2.30 11.30 -13.65
C TRP A 49 1.19 10.40 -13.14
N PHE A 50 -0.02 10.94 -13.07
CA PHE A 50 -1.22 10.21 -12.67
C PHE A 50 -2.26 10.28 -13.78
N VAL A 51 -3.02 9.20 -13.94
CA VAL A 51 -4.17 9.15 -14.85
C VAL A 51 -5.44 9.33 -14.02
N HIS A 52 -6.37 10.15 -14.51
CA HIS A 52 -7.68 10.34 -13.88
C HIS A 52 -8.55 9.11 -14.14
N MET A 53 -8.49 8.13 -13.23
CA MET A 53 -9.07 6.80 -13.42
C MET A 53 -10.59 6.74 -13.25
N GLU A 54 -11.19 7.66 -12.50
CA GLU A 54 -12.62 7.65 -12.17
C GLU A 54 -13.55 7.51 -13.40
N PRO A 55 -13.49 8.39 -14.43
CA PRO A 55 -14.37 8.27 -15.60
C PRO A 55 -14.04 7.06 -16.50
N LEU A 56 -12.83 6.49 -16.38
CA LEU A 56 -12.45 5.29 -17.10
C LEU A 56 -13.02 4.05 -16.41
N ALA A 57 -13.00 4.03 -15.08
CA ALA A 57 -13.55 2.96 -14.26
C ALA A 57 -15.08 2.86 -14.45
N GLU A 58 -15.80 3.98 -14.45
CA GLU A 58 -17.25 4.00 -14.70
C GLU A 58 -17.64 3.32 -16.02
N LYS A 59 -16.95 3.66 -17.11
CA LYS A 59 -17.19 3.05 -18.43
C LYS A 59 -16.89 1.56 -18.45
N ALA A 60 -15.83 1.13 -17.76
CA ALA A 60 -15.47 -0.28 -17.66
C ALA A 60 -16.50 -1.08 -16.85
N LEU A 61 -17.01 -0.51 -15.75
CA LEU A 61 -18.05 -1.12 -14.92
C LEU A 61 -19.36 -1.29 -15.71
N LEU A 62 -19.80 -0.25 -16.43
CA LEU A 62 -21.00 -0.33 -17.29
C LEU A 62 -20.87 -1.44 -18.33
N ALA A 63 -19.71 -1.58 -18.98
CA ALA A 63 -19.49 -2.65 -19.97
C ALA A 63 -19.57 -4.06 -19.36
N VAL A 64 -19.18 -4.21 -18.09
CA VAL A 64 -19.30 -5.48 -17.35
C VAL A 64 -20.76 -5.76 -16.98
N GLU A 65 -21.49 -4.75 -16.50
CA GLU A 65 -22.90 -4.85 -16.13
C GLU A 65 -23.79 -5.17 -17.34
N GLU A 66 -23.57 -4.48 -18.45
CA GLU A 66 -24.34 -4.63 -19.70
C GLU A 66 -24.00 -5.93 -20.47
N LYS A 67 -23.09 -6.77 -19.95
CA LYS A 67 -22.57 -7.99 -20.62
C LYS A 67 -21.94 -7.71 -21.99
N ASN A 68 -21.51 -6.48 -22.23
CA ASN A 68 -20.73 -6.09 -23.40
C ASN A 68 -19.31 -6.68 -23.37
N LEU A 69 -18.92 -7.31 -22.25
CA LEU A 69 -17.70 -8.08 -22.08
C LEU A 69 -18.02 -9.57 -21.79
N PRO A 70 -17.60 -10.53 -22.64
CA PRO A 70 -17.83 -11.95 -22.37
C PRO A 70 -16.93 -12.44 -21.22
N LEU A 71 -17.55 -12.65 -20.05
CA LEU A 71 -16.90 -13.23 -18.87
C LEU A 71 -17.35 -14.69 -18.69
N TYR A 72 -16.41 -15.62 -18.89
CA TYR A 72 -16.67 -17.06 -18.90
C TYR A 72 -16.84 -17.67 -17.50
N LEU A 73 -16.32 -17.01 -16.47
CA LEU A 73 -16.41 -17.45 -15.08
C LEU A 73 -17.38 -16.53 -14.32
N ARG A 74 -18.34 -17.13 -13.60
CA ARG A 74 -19.37 -16.38 -12.86
C ARG A 74 -18.77 -15.56 -11.72
N ASP A 75 -17.78 -16.09 -11.02
CA ASP A 75 -17.15 -15.44 -9.85
C ASP A 75 -16.33 -14.20 -10.22
N LEU A 76 -15.81 -14.16 -11.46
CA LEU A 76 -15.03 -13.03 -11.98
C LEU A 76 -15.85 -11.75 -12.14
N ARG A 77 -17.18 -11.84 -12.27
CA ARG A 77 -18.04 -10.65 -12.28
C ARG A 77 -18.05 -9.96 -10.91
N TYR A 78 -18.23 -10.72 -9.84
CA TYR A 78 -18.28 -10.20 -8.47
C TYR A 78 -16.95 -9.58 -8.03
N THR A 79 -15.81 -10.05 -8.57
CA THR A 79 -14.48 -9.50 -8.28
C THR A 79 -14.21 -8.16 -9.00
N ILE A 80 -14.87 -7.90 -10.13
CA ILE A 80 -14.62 -6.69 -10.94
C ILE A 80 -15.54 -5.53 -10.51
N THR A 81 -16.73 -5.84 -9.98
CA THR A 81 -17.74 -4.85 -9.58
C THR A 81 -17.73 -4.48 -8.09
N GLY A 82 -17.01 -5.23 -7.24
CA GLY A 82 -16.90 -4.98 -5.79
C GLY A 82 -15.61 -4.26 -5.42
#